data_AF-A0A5C0ZDY1-F1
#
_entry.id   AF-A0A5C0ZDY1-F1
#
_cell.length_a   1.000
_cell.length_b   1.000
_cell.length_c   1.000
_cell.angle_alpha   90.00
_cell.angle_beta   90.00
_cell.angle_gamma   90.00
#
_symmetry.space_group_name_H-M   'P 1'
#
loop_
_entity.id
_entity.type
_entity.pdbx_description
1 polymer ?
#
loop_
_entity_poly.entity_id
_entity_poly.type
_entity_poly.pdbx_seq_one_letter_code
_entity_poly.pdbx_strand_id
1 'polypeptide(L)' 'METLEIKVPDNKTALVKAYLKELGVIVKVKKVSKEPNAETVAAMNELKAGKGKKFNNVDELFDSI' A
#
# COMPACT_ATOMS: atom_id res chain seq x y z
N MET A 1 8.93 -18.15 23.27
CA MET A 1 9.68 -17.03 22.64
C MET A 1 8.66 -16.05 22.11
N GLU A 2 8.57 -14.88 22.72
CA GLU A 2 7.63 -13.83 22.30
C GLU A 2 8.28 -12.96 21.22
N THR A 3 7.55 -12.68 20.14
CA THR A 3 8.00 -11.78 19.07
C THR A 3 7.21 -10.49 19.18
N LEU A 4 7.89 -9.37 19.39
CA LEU A 4 7.25 -8.06 19.48
C LEU A 4 7.11 -7.44 18.09
N GLU A 5 5.89 -7.04 17.74
CA GLU A 5 5.59 -6.34 16.49
C GLU A 5 5.43 -4.84 16.77
N ILE A 6 6.22 -4.01 16.09
CA ILE A 6 6.14 -2.55 16.18
C ILE A 6 5.73 -1.96 14.83
N LYS A 7 4.77 -1.03 14.84
CA LYS A 7 4.39 -0.25 13.67
C LYS A 7 5.26 1.00 13.61
N VAL A 8 6.09 1.11 12.57
CA VAL A 8 7.01 2.23 12.38
C VAL A 8 6.60 2.97 11.10
N PRO A 9 6.43 4.31 11.14
CA PRO A 9 6.22 5.11 9.94
C PRO A 9 7.35 4.93 8.93
N ASP A 10 7.02 4.82 7.64
CA ASP A 10 7.99 4.49 6.58
C ASP A 10 9.20 5.43 6.57
N ASN A 11 8.98 6.72 6.81
CA ASN A 11 10.03 7.75 6.87
C ASN A 11 11.05 7.56 8.00
N LYS A 12 10.74 6.75 9.03
CA LYS A 12 11.62 6.50 10.19
C LYS A 12 12.16 5.05 10.23
N THR A 13 11.77 4.21 9.29
CA THR A 13 12.20 2.79 9.27
C THR A 13 13.70 2.61 9.14
N ALA A 14 14.40 3.50 8.43
CA ALA A 14 15.86 3.43 8.29
C ALA A 14 16.60 3.65 9.62
N LEU A 15 16.20 4.68 10.38
CA LEU A 15 16.76 5.00 11.70
C LEU A 15 16.51 3.88 12.70
N VAL A 16 15.28 3.36 12.75
CA VAL A 16 14.93 2.28 13.68
C VAL A 16 15.68 1.00 13.34
N LYS A 17 15.84 0.67 12.05
CA LYS A 17 16.65 -0.49 11.63
C LYS A 17 18.13 -0.34 12.01
N ALA A 18 18.70 0.84 11.85
CA ALA A 18 20.10 1.10 12.23
C ALA A 18 20.30 0.89 13.73
N TYR A 19 19.44 1.49 14.55
CA TYR A 19 19.50 1.37 16.01
C TYR A 19 19.29 -0.07 16.51
N LEU A 20 18.30 -0.79 15.97
CA LEU A 20 18.05 -2.19 16.36
C LEU A 20 19.19 -3.12 15.92
N LYS A 21 19.88 -2.81 14.82
CA LYS A 21 21.07 -3.55 14.38
C LYS A 21 22.26 -3.31 15.31
N GLU A 22 22.47 -2.09 15.78
CA GLU A 22 23.50 -1.77 16.78
C GLU A 22 23.25 -2.50 18.10
N LEU A 23 21.99 -2.67 18.50
CA LEU A 23 21.59 -3.46 19.67
C LEU A 23 21.66 -4.98 19.45
N GLY A 24 22.08 -5.46 18.28
CA GLY A 24 22.22 -6.89 17.97
C GLY A 24 20.90 -7.63 17.77
N VAL A 25 19.78 -6.90 17.57
CA VAL A 25 18.44 -7.50 17.41
C VAL A 25 18.19 -7.86 15.93
N ILE A 26 17.77 -9.10 15.68
CA ILE A 26 17.42 -9.56 14.33
C ILE A 26 16.04 -9.03 13.93
N VAL A 27 16.02 -8.04 13.05
CA VAL A 27 14.76 -7.44 12.54
C VAL A 27 14.27 -8.19 11.31
N LYS A 28 13.09 -8.82 11.41
CA LYS A 28 12.36 -9.38 10.25
C LYS A 28 11.29 -8.41 9.79
N VAL A 29 11.47 -7.84 8.61
CA VAL A 29 10.47 -6.95 7.99
C VAL A 29 9.39 -7.83 7.35
N LYS A 30 8.17 -7.81 7.89
CA LYS A 30 7.01 -8.37 7.19
C LYS A 30 6.66 -7.44 6.02
N LYS A 31 6.53 -8.00 4.82
CA LYS A 31 5.92 -7.28 3.70
C LYS A 31 4.46 -7.02 4.08
N VAL A 32 4.11 -5.75 4.24
CA VAL A 32 2.72 -5.36 4.43
C VAL A 32 2.05 -5.47 3.06
N SER A 33 1.04 -6.33 2.94
CA SER A 33 0.14 -6.30 1.78
C SER A 33 -0.53 -4.94 1.78
N LYS A 34 -0.37 -4.18 0.68
CA LYS A 34 -1.17 -2.97 0.48
C LYS A 34 -2.56 -3.43 0.07
N GLU A 35 -3.38 -3.77 1.06
CA GLU A 35 -4.79 -4.08 0.83
C GLU A 35 -5.53 -2.80 0.45
N PRO A 36 -6.31 -2.80 -0.64
CA PRO A 36 -7.10 -1.63 -1.01
C PRO A 36 -8.11 -1.30 0.11
N ASN A 37 -8.36 -0.02 0.33
CA ASN A 37 -9.40 0.39 1.27
C ASN A 37 -10.80 0.02 0.72
N ALA A 38 -11.82 0.06 1.58
CA ALA A 38 -13.19 -0.33 1.21
C ALA A 38 -13.72 0.44 -0.02
N GLU A 39 -13.39 1.72 -0.15
CA GLU A 39 -13.77 2.56 -1.28
C GLU A 39 -13.13 2.09 -2.59
N THR A 40 -11.84 1.76 -2.57
CA THR A 40 -11.13 1.24 -3.74
C THR A 40 -11.72 -0.11 -4.16
N VAL A 41 -12.02 -0.99 -3.20
CA VAL A 41 -12.67 -2.27 -3.47
C VAL A 41 -14.04 -2.07 -4.11
N ALA A 42 -14.84 -1.10 -3.64
CA ALA A 42 -16.13 -0.77 -4.21
C ALA A 42 -15.99 -0.29 -5.67
N ALA A 43 -15.10 0.67 -5.94
CA ALA A 43 -14.83 1.18 -7.28
C ALA A 43 -14.38 0.08 -8.25
N MET A 44 -13.51 -0.84 -7.79
CA MET A 44 -13.10 -2.00 -8.58
C MET A 44 -14.26 -2.93 -8.93
N ASN A 45 -15.19 -3.16 -8.00
CA ASN A 45 -16.37 -3.99 -8.24
C ASN A 45 -17.37 -3.33 -9.20
N GLU A 46 -17.55 -2.02 -9.11
CA GLU A 46 -18.39 -1.27 -10.06
C GLU A 46 -17.84 -1.31 -11.49
N LEU A 47 -16.51 -1.15 -11.64
CA LEU A 47 -15.84 -1.30 -12.93
C LEU A 47 -16.05 -2.70 -13.50
N LYS A 48 -15.87 -3.75 -12.68
CA LYS A 48 -16.12 -5.15 -13.08
C LYS A 48 -17.57 -5.42 -13.48
N ALA A 49 -18.53 -4.73 -12.84
CA ALA A 49 -19.95 -4.81 -13.18
C ALA A 49 -20.30 -4.06 -14.48
N GLY A 50 -19.32 -3.43 -15.16
CA GLY A 50 -19.53 -2.73 -16.42
C GLY A 50 -20.08 -1.31 -16.27
N LYS A 51 -20.09 -0.74 -15.05
CA LYS A 51 -20.55 0.63 -14.79
C LYS A 51 -19.48 1.71 -15.08
N GLY A 52 -18.33 1.31 -15.61
CA GLY A 52 -17.24 2.23 -15.98
C GLY A 52 -17.54 3.03 -17.24
N LYS A 53 -16.88 4.19 -17.37
CA LYS A 53 -16.90 4.99 -18.60
C LYS A 53 -15.87 4.46 -19.59
N LYS A 54 -16.27 4.29 -20.84
CA LYS A 54 -15.38 3.92 -21.94
C LYS A 54 -14.97 5.19 -22.69
N PHE A 55 -13.73 5.21 -23.14
CA PHE A 55 -13.17 6.27 -23.96
C PHE A 55 -12.57 5.62 -25.20
N ASN A 56 -12.67 6.26 -26.36
CA ASN A 56 -12.20 5.69 -27.62
C ASN A 56 -10.68 5.87 -27.80
N ASN A 57 -10.13 6.90 -27.17
CA ASN A 57 -8.70 7.21 -27.22
C ASN A 57 -8.24 7.87 -25.91
N VAL A 58 -6.93 8.07 -25.81
CA VAL A 58 -6.28 8.62 -24.62
C VAL A 58 -6.59 10.10 -24.45
N ASP A 59 -6.68 10.86 -25.55
CA ASP A 59 -6.98 12.30 -25.50
C ASP A 59 -8.39 12.55 -24.92
N GLU A 60 -9.39 11.78 -25.34
CA GLU A 60 -10.78 11.83 -24.85
C GLU A 60 -10.87 11.49 -23.35
N LEU A 61 -9.98 10.61 -22.85
CA LEU A 61 -9.89 10.33 -21.42
C LEU A 61 -9.39 11.57 -20.67
N PHE A 62 -8.29 12.17 -21.10
CA PHE A 62 -7.69 13.32 -20.41
C PHE A 62 -8.54 14.60 -20.48
N ASP A 63 -9.30 14.80 -21.55
CA ASP A 63 -10.26 15.90 -21.65
C ASP A 63 -11.45 15.76 -20.68
N SER A 64 -11.65 14.58 -20.08
CA SER A 64 -12.81 14.26 -19.25
C SER A 64 -12.58 14.34 -17.73
N ILE A 65 -11.37 14.70 -17.29
CA ILE A 65 -10.91 14.72 -15.89
C ILE A 65 -10.36 16.09 -15.53
#